data_AF-A0A9C8W222-F1
#
_entry.id   AF-A0A9C8W222-F1
#
_cell.length_a   1.000
_cell.length_b   1.000
_cell.length_c   1.000
_cell.angle_alpha   90.00
_cell.angle_beta   90.00
_cell.angle_gamma   90.00
#
_symmetry.space_group_name_H-M   'P 1'
#
loop_
_entity.id
_entity.type
_entity.pdbx_description
1 polymer ?
#
loop_
_entity_poly.entity_id
_entity_poly.type
_entity_poly.pdbx_seq_one_letter_code
_entity_poly.pdbx_strand_id
1 'polypeptide(L)'
;MVEKKTARLRATPKRRRQADLDAFAAGAGTTRSKDTVFPWQEPHVREDVKKNIPLRLPETLYLKLKYIADNTPYSMNSFILDRLEQVIDEEIGRIT
;
A
#
# COMPACT_ATOMS: atom_id res chain seq x y z
N MET A 1 47.31 -2.70 43.36
CA MET A 1 46.09 -3.31 43.95
C MET A 1 44.92 -2.96 43.05
N VAL A 2 44.23 -3.95 42.48
CA VAL A 2 43.11 -3.71 41.55
C VAL A 2 41.84 -4.31 42.15
N GLU A 3 40.89 -3.47 42.53
CA GLU A 3 39.59 -3.87 43.07
C GLU A 3 38.69 -4.40 41.96
N LYS A 4 38.23 -5.65 42.09
CA LYS A 4 37.22 -6.25 41.21
C LYS A 4 35.82 -5.81 41.67
N LYS A 5 35.13 -4.99 40.87
CA LYS A 5 33.70 -4.70 41.06
C LYS A 5 32.85 -5.91 40.66
N THR A 6 32.24 -6.55 41.64
CA THR A 6 31.30 -7.66 41.47
C THR A 6 29.98 -7.15 40.89
N ALA A 7 29.65 -7.53 39.65
CA ALA A 7 28.37 -7.22 39.04
C ALA A 7 27.26 -8.01 39.76
N ARG A 8 26.33 -7.32 40.43
CA ARG A 8 25.15 -7.96 41.03
C ARG A 8 24.26 -8.50 39.90
N LEU A 9 24.03 -9.81 39.91
CA LEU A 9 23.12 -10.50 38.99
C LEU A 9 21.76 -9.78 39.02
N ARG A 10 21.25 -9.43 37.84
CA ARG A 10 19.95 -8.77 37.68
C ARG A 10 18.87 -9.70 38.22
N ALA A 11 17.98 -9.17 39.06
CA ALA A 11 16.91 -9.93 39.70
C ALA A 11 16.06 -10.68 38.65
N THR A 12 15.68 -11.92 38.98
CA THR A 12 14.78 -12.74 38.16
C THR A 12 13.42 -12.04 38.06
N PRO A 13 12.85 -11.87 36.84
CA PRO A 13 11.55 -11.24 36.70
C PRO A 13 10.47 -12.07 37.41
N LYS A 14 9.59 -11.40 38.16
CA LYS A 14 8.44 -12.05 38.81
C LYS A 14 7.57 -12.74 37.74
N ARG A 15 7.31 -14.03 37.94
CA ARG A 15 6.42 -14.84 37.10
C ARG A 15 5.01 -14.23 37.13
N ARG A 16 4.51 -13.77 35.97
CA ARG A 16 3.14 -13.25 35.83
C ARG A 16 2.12 -14.38 36.06
N ARG A 17 0.94 -14.02 36.59
CA ARG A 17 -0.13 -14.98 36.92
C ARG A 17 -0.81 -15.45 35.64
N GLN A 18 -1.39 -16.66 35.69
CA GLN A 18 -2.03 -17.32 34.54
C GLN A 18 -3.05 -16.43 33.82
N ALA A 19 -3.83 -15.64 34.56
CA ALA A 19 -4.81 -14.69 34.01
C ALA A 19 -4.20 -13.63 33.07
N ASP A 20 -2.94 -13.23 33.28
CA ASP A 20 -2.23 -12.31 32.37
C ASP A 20 -1.84 -13.01 31.06
N LEU A 21 -1.62 -14.33 31.10
CA LEU A 21 -1.30 -15.13 29.92
C LEU A 21 -2.56 -15.40 29.11
N ASP A 22 -3.68 -15.65 29.77
CA ASP A 22 -4.98 -15.85 29.12
C ASP A 22 -5.46 -14.55 28.45
N ALA A 23 -5.27 -13.40 29.08
CA ALA A 23 -5.55 -12.09 28.46
C ALA A 23 -4.66 -11.81 27.24
N PHE A 24 -3.39 -12.21 27.29
CA PHE A 24 -2.47 -12.12 26.15
C PHE A 24 -2.89 -13.07 25.01
N ALA A 25 -3.29 -14.31 25.32
CA ALA A 25 -3.74 -15.29 24.35
C ALA A 25 -5.09 -14.91 23.71
N ALA A 26 -6.00 -14.30 24.47
CA ALA A 26 -7.29 -13.81 23.97
C ALA A 26 -7.13 -12.74 22.87
N GLY A 27 -6.08 -11.92 22.93
CA GLY A 27 -5.77 -10.94 21.88
C GLY A 27 -5.28 -11.54 20.57
N ALA A 28 -4.77 -12.78 20.59
CA ALA A 28 -4.26 -13.47 19.39
C ALA A 28 -5.36 -14.12 18.54
N GLY A 29 -6.59 -14.25 19.09
CA GLY A 29 -7.72 -14.92 18.43
C GLY A 29 -8.71 -13.99 17.74
N THR A 30 -8.58 -12.65 17.88
CA THR A 30 -9.46 -11.71 17.17
C THR A 30 -9.04 -11.62 15.71
N THR A 31 -9.48 -12.59 14.91
CA THR A 31 -9.62 -12.41 13.46
C THR A 31 -10.66 -11.32 13.27
N ARG A 32 -10.21 -10.06 13.14
CA ARG A 32 -11.01 -9.05 12.44
C ARG A 32 -11.49 -9.72 11.15
N SER A 33 -12.77 -9.54 10.83
CA SER A 33 -13.31 -9.88 9.51
C SER A 33 -12.24 -9.52 8.49
N LYS A 34 -11.78 -10.52 7.72
CA LYS A 34 -10.87 -10.26 6.60
C LYS A 34 -11.70 -9.44 5.62
N ASP A 35 -11.71 -8.14 5.81
CA ASP A 35 -11.99 -7.21 4.73
C ASP A 35 -11.02 -7.64 3.63
N THR A 36 -11.57 -7.98 2.47
CA THR A 36 -10.76 -8.38 1.32
C THR A 36 -9.91 -7.17 0.95
N VAL A 37 -8.69 -7.11 1.48
CA VAL A 37 -7.76 -6.02 1.18
C VAL A 37 -7.37 -6.20 -0.29
N PHE A 38 -7.77 -5.25 -1.13
CA PHE A 38 -7.38 -5.27 -2.53
C PHE A 38 -5.88 -4.97 -2.66
N PRO A 39 -5.20 -5.49 -3.70
CA PRO A 39 -3.76 -5.27 -3.88
C PRO A 39 -3.34 -3.80 -3.91
N TRP A 40 -4.21 -2.90 -4.38
CA TRP A 40 -3.97 -1.44 -4.41
C TRP A 40 -4.25 -0.72 -3.08
N GLN A 41 -4.84 -1.40 -2.11
CA GLN A 41 -5.11 -0.89 -0.75
C GLN A 41 -4.07 -1.34 0.27
N GLU A 42 -3.06 -2.11 -0.15
CA GLU A 42 -2.05 -2.61 0.77
C GLU A 42 -1.21 -1.46 1.36
N PRO A 43 -0.77 -1.53 2.63
CA PRO A 43 -0.09 -0.42 3.31
C PRO A 43 1.22 0.05 2.66
N HIS A 44 1.80 -0.77 1.78
CA HIS A 44 3.04 -0.48 1.08
C HIS A 44 2.83 0.20 -0.28
N VAL A 45 1.59 0.29 -0.76
CA VAL A 45 1.24 0.97 -2.00
C VAL A 45 1.27 2.48 -1.77
N ARG A 46 1.96 3.19 -2.66
CA ARG A 46 2.19 4.63 -2.57
C ARG A 46 1.47 5.35 -3.70
N GLU A 47 0.59 6.27 -3.35
CA GLU A 47 -0.18 7.10 -4.30
C GLU A 47 0.71 8.07 -5.09
N ASP A 48 1.85 8.49 -4.53
CA ASP A 48 2.76 9.43 -5.18
C ASP A 48 3.70 8.78 -6.21
N VAL A 49 3.75 7.44 -6.26
CA VAL A 49 4.64 6.71 -7.17
C VAL A 49 3.94 6.40 -8.49
N LYS A 50 4.37 7.10 -9.55
CA LYS A 50 3.91 6.82 -10.91
C LYS A 50 4.73 5.70 -11.55
N LYS A 51 4.06 4.69 -12.08
CA LYS A 51 4.68 3.60 -12.86
C LYS A 51 4.53 3.88 -14.35
N ASN A 52 5.61 3.71 -15.11
CA ASN A 52 5.57 3.85 -16.56
C ASN A 52 5.13 2.53 -17.20
N ILE A 53 4.12 2.59 -18.08
CA ILE A 53 3.64 1.46 -18.86
C ILE A 53 3.78 1.83 -20.34
N PRO A 54 4.60 1.11 -21.14
CA PRO A 54 4.73 1.40 -22.56
C PRO A 54 3.46 0.98 -23.30
N LEU A 55 2.74 1.95 -23.88
CA LEU A 55 1.53 1.72 -24.66
C LEU A 55 1.85 1.56 -26.16
N ARG A 56 1.27 0.54 -26.80
CA ARG A 56 1.31 0.39 -28.26
C ARG A 56 0.00 0.87 -28.85
N LEU A 57 0.03 2.04 -29.48
CA LEU A 57 -1.13 2.64 -30.12
C LEU A 57 -1.04 2.50 -31.65
N PRO A 58 -2.17 2.22 -32.34
CA PRO A 58 -2.27 2.44 -33.77
C PRO A 58 -1.91 3.88 -34.13
N GLU A 59 -1.25 4.07 -35.27
CA GLU A 59 -0.81 5.37 -35.74
C GLU A 59 -1.96 6.39 -35.81
N THR A 60 -3.14 5.97 -36.25
CA THR A 60 -4.32 6.82 -36.37
C THR A 60 -4.75 7.40 -35.02
N LEU A 61 -4.64 6.64 -33.93
CA LEU A 61 -4.96 7.11 -32.59
C LEU A 61 -3.88 8.05 -32.05
N TYR A 62 -2.61 7.72 -32.29
CA TYR A 62 -1.50 8.59 -31.94
C TYR A 62 -1.64 9.99 -32.58
N LEU A 63 -1.97 10.04 -33.87
CA LEU A 63 -2.16 11.32 -34.57
C LEU A 63 -3.33 12.13 -34.03
N LYS A 64 -4.44 11.47 -33.65
CA LYS A 64 -5.57 12.14 -32.98
C LYS A 64 -5.17 12.71 -31.62
N LEU A 65 -4.42 11.94 -30.82
CA LEU A 65 -3.91 12.41 -29.52
C LEU A 65 -2.96 13.60 -29.67
N LYS A 66 -2.06 13.54 -30.65
CA LYS A 66 -1.17 14.66 -30.98
C LYS A 66 -1.98 15.90 -31.35
N TYR A 67 -3.00 15.76 -32.20
CA TYR A 67 -3.88 16.87 -32.56
C TYR A 67 -4.59 17.47 -31.34
N ILE A 68 -5.09 16.64 -30.41
CA ILE A 68 -5.71 17.12 -29.18
C ILE A 68 -4.70 17.92 -28.34
N ALA A 69 -3.48 17.39 -28.16
CA ALA A 69 -2.44 18.08 -27.39
C ALA A 69 -2.01 19.41 -28.02
N ASP A 70 -2.01 19.50 -29.35
CA ASP A 70 -1.67 20.75 -30.06
C ASP A 70 -2.79 21.80 -29.95
N ASN A 71 -4.05 21.40 -29.67
CA ASN A 71 -5.23 22.28 -29.65
C ASN A 71 -5.83 22.48 -28.25
N THR A 72 -5.22 21.91 -27.20
CA THR A 72 -5.70 22.00 -25.81
C THR A 72 -4.52 22.25 -24.87
N PRO A 73 -4.74 22.70 -23.62
CA PRO A 73 -3.65 22.86 -22.66
C PRO A 73 -3.10 21.53 -22.12
N TYR A 74 -3.65 20.39 -22.55
CA TYR A 74 -3.26 19.08 -22.04
C TYR A 74 -2.13 18.46 -22.85
N SER A 75 -1.17 17.84 -22.18
CA SER A 75 -0.23 16.91 -22.84
C SER A 75 -0.96 15.62 -23.26
N MET A 76 -0.42 14.89 -24.24
CA MET A 76 -0.93 13.57 -24.63
C MET A 76 -1.05 12.64 -23.41
N ASN A 77 -0.03 12.62 -22.54
CA ASN A 77 -0.02 11.76 -21.35
C ASN A 77 -1.09 12.17 -20.33
N SER A 78 -1.21 13.46 -20.02
CA SER A 78 -2.23 13.94 -19.07
C SER A 78 -3.64 13.69 -19.57
N PHE A 79 -3.87 13.85 -20.88
CA PHE A 79 -5.17 13.57 -21.49
C PHE A 79 -5.53 12.07 -21.39
N ILE A 80 -4.57 11.17 -21.65
CA ILE A 80 -4.79 9.73 -21.54
C ILE A 80 -5.06 9.34 -20.08
N LEU A 81 -4.26 9.84 -19.14
CA LEU A 81 -4.36 9.47 -17.73
C LEU A 81 -5.71 9.87 -17.12
N ASP A 82 -6.16 11.11 -17.35
CA ASP A 82 -7.45 11.62 -16.83
C ASP A 82 -8.63 10.73 -17.25
N ARG A 83 -8.62 10.27 -18.51
CA ARG A 83 -9.66 9.37 -19.02
C ARG A 83 -9.47 7.92 -18.56
N LEU A 84 -8.24 7.47 -18.43
CA LEU A 84 -7.93 6.11 -18.01
C LEU A 84 -8.30 5.87 -16.54
N GLU A 85 -8.05 6.84 -15.66
CA GLU A 85 -8.40 6.76 -14.23
C GLU A 85 -9.92 6.55 -14.05
N GLN A 86 -10.73 7.36 -14.74
CA GLN A 86 -12.20 7.22 -14.74
C GLN A 86 -12.66 5.82 -15.15
N VAL A 87 -12.11 5.30 -16.26
CA VAL A 87 -12.47 3.98 -16.78
C VAL A 87 -12.01 2.85 -15.85
N ILE A 88 -10.85 2.98 -15.21
CA ILE A 88 -10.36 1.98 -14.25
C ILE A 88 -11.30 1.91 -13.05
N ASP A 89 -11.67 3.05 -12.47
CA ASP A 89 -12.56 3.10 -11.30
C ASP A 89 -13.95 2.53 -11.62
N GLU A 90 -14.49 2.83 -12.80
CA GLU A 90 -15.75 2.25 -13.29
C GLU A 90 -15.66 0.72 -13.45
N GLU A 91 -14.57 0.21 -14.03
CA GLU A 91 -14.38 -1.23 -14.22
C GLU A 91 -14.14 -1.96 -12.90
N ILE A 92 -13.38 -1.37 -11.97
CA ILE A 92 -13.22 -1.93 -10.61
C ILE A 92 -14.60 -2.02 -9.93
N GLY A 93 -15.38 -0.93 -9.93
CA GLY A 93 -16.73 -0.94 -9.35
C GLY A 93 -17.71 -1.91 -10.00
N ARG A 94 -17.45 -2.37 -11.24
CA ARG A 94 -18.23 -3.41 -11.91
C ARG A 94 -17.87 -4.83 -11.45
N ILE A 95 -16.60 -5.07 -11.13
CA ILE A 95 -16.08 -6.42 -10.83
C ILE A 95 -15.97 -6.71 -9.33
N THR A 96 -15.92 -5.68 -8.48
CA THR A 96 -15.95 -5.79 -7.02
C THR A 96 -17.29 -5.38 -6.48
#